data_AF-A0A8S0V0P5-F1
#
_entry.id   AF-A0A8S0V0P5-F1
#
_cell.length_a   1.000
_cell.length_b   1.000
_cell.length_c   1.000
_cell.angle_alpha   90.00
_cell.angle_beta   90.00
_cell.angle_gamma   90.00
#
_symmetry.space_group_name_H-M   'P 1'
#
loop_
_entity.id
_entity.type
_entity.pdbx_description
1 polymer ?
#
loop_
_entity_poly.entity_id
_entity_poly.type
_entity_poly.pdbx_seq_one_letter_code
_entity_poly.pdbx_strand_id
1 'polypeptide(L)'
;MAMVDPANTTLGRMLLDEISPVVMVLRTPLVEESCRKNGLSFTEMLSPFCNFNNIDVPVRTASDQPYRLRKFRLRLFYASEIRQPNIEEMMGLTYFMLDQSRKDAEYCMENAFSTYMKIGSSGLQNATRCGLWWGEMLKARDQYKDAAGVYFRIPGEEPLHSAVMLEQASYCYLFSSPPMLRKYGFHLVLSGDHYKKCDQIKHAIRTYRGALSVFNGTAWNRIRDHIHFHIGTWYAILGISDEAINHMLEVLACGHQSKTTQELFLRDFFQIVQKTGKTFEVSRLQLPIINISSFRVVFEDHRTYASSSAASVRENLWSSLEEDMVPSLTVMKTNWLEQPKILPKKYRESSVCVAGGMK
;
A
#
# COMPACT_ATOMS: atom_id res chain seq x y z
N MET A 1 -4.48 -33.88 -23.65
CA MET A 1 -3.35 -33.01 -23.23
C MET A 1 -2.46 -33.89 -22.38
N ALA A 2 -1.25 -34.23 -22.84
CA ALA A 2 -0.37 -35.11 -22.08
C ALA A 2 -0.03 -34.43 -20.75
N MET A 3 -0.41 -35.06 -19.62
CA MET A 3 -0.13 -34.51 -18.30
C MET A 3 1.39 -34.48 -18.10
N VAL A 4 1.90 -33.31 -17.75
CA VAL A 4 3.31 -33.13 -17.38
C VAL A 4 3.52 -33.91 -16.09
N ASP A 5 4.52 -34.80 -16.07
CA ASP A 5 4.94 -35.49 -14.84
C ASP A 5 5.09 -34.47 -13.70
N PRO A 6 4.35 -34.61 -12.58
CA PRO A 6 4.42 -33.69 -11.45
C PRO A 6 5.86 -33.42 -10.99
N ALA A 7 6.77 -34.39 -11.10
CA ALA A 7 8.18 -34.26 -10.77
C ALA A 7 8.94 -33.26 -11.66
N ASN A 8 8.47 -33.02 -12.88
CA ASN A 8 9.06 -32.06 -13.82
C ASN A 8 8.53 -30.63 -13.67
N THR A 9 7.42 -30.44 -12.94
CA THR A 9 6.92 -29.11 -12.59
C THR A 9 7.93 -28.37 -11.70
N THR A 10 7.91 -27.04 -11.73
CA THR A 10 8.76 -26.22 -10.84
C THR A 10 8.52 -26.58 -9.38
N LEU A 11 7.25 -26.78 -9.01
CA LEU A 11 6.86 -27.20 -7.67
C LEU A 11 7.36 -28.61 -7.33
N GLY A 12 7.25 -29.57 -8.25
CA GLY A 12 7.76 -30.93 -8.05
C GLY A 12 9.28 -30.96 -7.85
N ARG A 13 10.04 -30.14 -8.58
CA ARG A 13 11.48 -29.98 -8.37
C ARG A 13 11.82 -29.34 -7.03
N MET A 14 11.09 -28.27 -6.65
CA MET A 14 11.24 -27.67 -5.32
C MET A 14 10.90 -28.65 -4.21
N LEU A 15 9.81 -29.40 -4.37
CA LEU A 15 9.41 -30.44 -3.44
C LEU A 15 10.49 -31.49 -3.35
N LEU A 16 11.00 -32.05 -4.44
CA LEU A 16 12.08 -33.04 -4.42
C LEU A 16 13.34 -32.56 -3.67
N ASP A 17 13.68 -31.27 -3.78
CA ASP A 17 14.74 -30.67 -2.99
C ASP A 17 14.37 -30.57 -1.49
N GLU A 18 13.13 -30.22 -1.17
CA GLU A 18 12.59 -30.06 0.19
C GLU A 18 12.09 -31.34 0.87
N ILE A 19 11.87 -32.43 0.14
CA ILE A 19 11.53 -33.76 0.65
C ILE A 19 12.75 -34.69 0.66
N SER A 20 13.90 -34.19 0.21
CA SER A 20 15.17 -34.91 0.35
C SER A 20 15.40 -35.27 1.82
N PRO A 21 15.89 -36.49 2.13
CA PRO A 21 15.97 -36.95 3.51
C PRO A 21 16.81 -36.01 4.38
N VAL A 22 16.28 -35.70 5.56
CA VAL A 22 16.97 -34.89 6.56
C VAL A 22 17.75 -35.81 7.49
N VAL A 23 19.04 -35.51 7.64
CA VAL A 23 19.90 -36.13 8.64
C VAL A 23 20.13 -35.13 9.76
N MET A 24 19.71 -35.51 10.96
CA MET A 24 19.99 -34.73 12.16
C MET A 24 21.48 -34.81 12.51
N VAL A 25 22.10 -33.66 12.66
CA VAL A 25 23.51 -33.54 13.07
C VAL A 25 23.57 -33.15 14.53
N LEU A 26 24.17 -34.03 15.33
CA LEU A 26 24.54 -33.75 16.72
C LEU A 26 26.01 -33.36 16.76
N ARG A 27 26.31 -32.20 17.35
CA ARG A 27 27.67 -31.67 17.45
C ARG A 27 28.01 -31.24 18.87
N THR A 28 29.28 -31.29 19.20
CA THR A 28 29.80 -30.62 20.41
C THR A 28 30.13 -29.16 20.11
N PRO A 29 30.16 -28.27 21.12
CA PRO A 29 30.57 -26.88 20.92
C PRO A 29 31.97 -26.74 20.31
N LEU A 30 32.90 -27.64 20.66
CA LEU A 30 34.28 -27.63 20.16
C LEU A 30 34.39 -27.84 18.65
N VAL A 31 33.54 -28.71 18.08
CA VAL A 31 33.49 -28.95 16.63
C VAL A 31 33.01 -27.69 15.93
N GLU A 32 31.99 -27.02 16.46
CA GLU A 32 31.47 -25.80 15.85
C GLU A 32 32.47 -24.66 15.91
N GLU A 33 33.14 -24.49 17.04
CA GLU A 33 34.17 -23.48 17.19
C GLU A 33 35.31 -23.71 16.20
N SER A 34 35.68 -24.98 15.97
CA SER A 34 36.70 -25.35 14.99
C SER A 34 36.26 -25.05 13.56
N CYS A 35 35.01 -25.36 13.18
CA CYS A 35 34.49 -25.04 11.86
C CYS A 35 34.33 -23.53 11.64
N ARG A 36 33.87 -22.79 12.67
CA ARG A 36 33.70 -21.32 12.61
C ARG A 36 35.02 -20.58 12.38
N LYS A 37 36.17 -21.16 12.73
CA LYS A 37 37.49 -20.61 12.35
C LYS A 37 37.65 -20.48 10.82
N ASN A 38 36.96 -21.31 10.05
CA ASN A 38 36.91 -21.26 8.58
C ASN A 38 35.72 -20.45 8.04
N GLY A 39 34.96 -19.75 8.90
CA GLY A 39 33.81 -18.94 8.50
C GLY A 39 32.54 -19.74 8.16
N LEU A 40 32.53 -21.05 8.40
CA LEU A 40 31.40 -21.94 8.12
C LEU A 40 30.94 -22.67 9.39
N SER A 41 29.65 -22.98 9.47
CA SER A 41 29.11 -23.94 10.44
C SER A 41 29.49 -25.38 10.07
N PHE A 42 29.39 -26.31 11.04
CA PHE A 42 29.71 -27.71 10.77
C PHE A 42 28.81 -28.33 9.68
N THR A 43 27.52 -27.99 9.67
CA THR A 43 26.57 -28.45 8.63
C THR A 43 26.92 -27.89 7.24
N GLU A 44 27.32 -26.62 7.14
CA GLU A 44 27.77 -26.01 5.87
C GLU A 44 29.04 -26.68 5.34
N MET A 45 29.99 -26.98 6.22
CA MET A 45 31.23 -27.67 5.87
C MET A 45 30.98 -29.08 5.33
N LEU A 46 29.92 -29.75 5.79
CA LEU A 46 29.51 -31.08 5.32
C LEU A 46 28.64 -31.04 4.05
N SER A 47 28.00 -29.91 3.75
CA SER A 47 27.05 -29.78 2.63
C SER A 47 27.56 -30.26 1.25
N PRO A 48 28.86 -30.12 0.87
CA PRO A 48 29.35 -30.61 -0.42
C PRO A 48 29.28 -32.14 -0.54
N PHE A 49 29.29 -32.87 0.58
CA PHE A 49 29.25 -34.33 0.63
C PHE A 49 27.83 -34.89 0.67
N CYS A 50 26.81 -34.03 0.62
CA CYS A 50 25.41 -34.43 0.70
C CYS A 50 24.73 -34.62 -0.66
N ASN A 51 25.43 -34.37 -1.76
CA ASN A 51 24.89 -34.51 -3.12
C ASN A 51 25.61 -35.63 -3.89
N PHE A 52 24.93 -36.76 -4.02
CA PHE A 52 25.43 -37.93 -4.73
C PHE A 52 24.87 -37.93 -6.15
N ASN A 53 25.70 -37.51 -7.10
CA ASN A 53 25.41 -37.59 -8.52
C ASN A 53 26.12 -38.80 -9.13
N ASN A 54 25.49 -39.44 -10.14
CA ASN A 54 26.04 -40.58 -10.88
C ASN A 54 26.30 -41.84 -10.02
N ILE A 55 25.44 -42.09 -9.05
CA ILE A 55 25.42 -43.36 -8.33
C ILE A 55 24.63 -44.41 -9.15
N ASP A 56 24.90 -45.70 -8.97
CA ASP A 56 24.07 -46.79 -9.52
C ASP A 56 23.79 -47.81 -8.42
N VAL A 57 22.95 -47.41 -7.47
CA VAL A 57 22.63 -48.23 -6.30
C VAL A 57 21.27 -48.91 -6.52
N PRO A 58 21.19 -50.25 -6.55
CA PRO A 58 19.93 -50.96 -6.59
C PRO A 58 19.23 -50.85 -5.24
N VAL A 59 17.99 -50.38 -5.25
CA VAL A 59 17.09 -50.29 -4.10
C VAL A 59 15.84 -51.11 -4.41
N ARG A 60 15.36 -51.86 -3.43
CA ARG A 60 14.08 -52.56 -3.53
C ARG A 60 12.99 -51.68 -2.94
N THR A 61 11.91 -51.48 -3.68
CA THR A 61 10.71 -50.85 -3.13
C THR A 61 9.99 -51.80 -2.18
N ALA A 62 8.98 -51.32 -1.45
CA ALA A 62 8.12 -52.17 -0.62
C ALA A 62 7.40 -53.28 -1.42
N SER A 63 7.27 -53.10 -2.74
CA SER A 63 6.73 -54.09 -3.69
C SER A 63 7.79 -55.03 -4.29
N ASP A 64 9.01 -55.03 -3.73
CA ASP A 64 10.20 -55.77 -4.20
C ASP A 64 10.59 -55.49 -5.66
N GLN A 65 10.15 -54.36 -6.21
CA GLN A 65 10.57 -53.93 -7.54
C GLN A 65 11.96 -53.28 -7.45
N PRO A 66 12.93 -53.72 -8.29
CA PRO A 66 14.26 -53.14 -8.30
C PRO A 66 14.22 -51.75 -8.97
N TYR A 67 14.55 -50.72 -8.19
CA TYR A 67 14.74 -49.35 -8.64
C TYR A 67 16.21 -48.95 -8.48
N ARG A 68 16.79 -48.24 -9.45
CA ARG A 68 18.19 -47.78 -9.37
C ARG A 68 18.24 -46.30 -9.01
N LEU A 69 18.78 -46.01 -7.83
CA LEU A 69 19.09 -44.64 -7.43
C LEU A 69 20.25 -44.12 -8.28
N ARG A 70 19.97 -43.08 -9.07
CA ARG A 70 20.97 -42.39 -9.90
C ARG A 70 21.46 -41.07 -9.32
N LYS A 71 20.59 -40.41 -8.57
CA LYS A 71 20.84 -39.15 -7.87
C LYS A 71 20.22 -39.25 -6.50
N PHE A 72 20.95 -38.83 -5.49
CA PHE A 72 20.47 -38.82 -4.11
C PHE A 72 21.04 -37.61 -3.40
N ARG A 73 20.17 -36.86 -2.73
CA ARG A 73 20.54 -35.67 -1.98
C ARG A 73 20.09 -35.85 -0.54
N LEU A 74 20.95 -35.43 0.39
CA LEU A 74 20.63 -35.33 1.81
C LEU A 74 20.66 -33.86 2.23
N ARG A 75 19.93 -33.53 3.30
CA ARG A 75 20.03 -32.24 3.97
C ARG A 75 20.45 -32.45 5.42
N LEU A 76 21.32 -31.59 5.90
CA LEU A 76 21.84 -31.64 7.26
C LEU A 76 21.26 -30.48 8.05
N PHE A 77 20.67 -30.79 9.20
CA PHE A 77 20.11 -29.79 10.10
C PHE A 77 20.50 -30.12 11.53
N TYR A 78 20.68 -29.09 12.36
CA TYR A 78 20.86 -29.30 13.79
C TYR A 78 19.57 -29.80 14.43
N ALA A 79 19.69 -30.52 15.56
CA ALA A 79 18.53 -31.00 16.31
C ALA A 79 17.56 -29.87 16.71
N SER A 80 18.08 -28.66 16.96
CA SER A 80 17.28 -27.47 17.27
C SER A 80 16.45 -26.94 16.09
N GLU A 81 16.81 -27.31 14.87
CA GLU A 81 16.19 -26.82 13.63
C GLU A 81 15.17 -27.81 13.08
N ILE A 82 15.25 -29.08 13.49
CA ILE A 82 14.33 -30.13 13.04
C ILE A 82 13.01 -29.98 13.78
N ARG A 83 11.96 -29.66 13.01
CA ARG A 83 10.58 -29.68 13.48
C ARG A 83 9.85 -30.81 12.79
N GLN A 84 9.10 -31.59 13.56
CA GLN A 84 8.27 -32.65 12.98
C GLN A 84 7.07 -32.02 12.26
N PRO A 85 6.93 -32.24 10.94
CA PRO A 85 5.71 -31.88 10.25
C PRO A 85 4.58 -32.80 10.69
N ASN A 86 3.37 -32.25 10.75
CA ASN A 86 2.15 -33.00 10.98
C ASN A 86 2.01 -34.08 9.88
N ILE A 87 1.59 -35.27 10.30
CA ILE A 87 1.31 -36.43 9.44
C ILE A 87 0.37 -36.03 8.29
N GLU A 88 -0.65 -35.21 8.57
CA GLU A 88 -1.61 -34.75 7.57
C GLU A 88 -0.95 -33.90 6.47
N GLU A 89 0.00 -33.03 6.82
CA GLU A 89 0.72 -32.23 5.83
C GLU A 89 1.54 -33.13 4.89
N MET A 90 2.22 -34.13 5.46
CA MET A 90 2.98 -35.10 4.68
C MET A 90 2.10 -35.96 3.79
N MET A 91 0.93 -36.38 4.28
CA MET A 91 -0.06 -37.09 3.47
C MET A 91 -0.56 -36.21 2.32
N GLY A 92 -0.91 -34.94 2.58
CA GLY A 92 -1.38 -34.00 1.58
C GLY A 92 -0.37 -33.80 0.45
N LEU A 93 0.90 -33.57 0.79
CA LEU A 93 2.00 -33.47 -0.16
C LEU A 93 2.23 -34.77 -0.94
N THR A 94 2.16 -35.92 -0.27
CA THR A 94 2.37 -37.22 -0.92
C THR A 94 1.26 -37.53 -1.91
N TYR A 95 -0.01 -37.31 -1.54
CA TYR A 95 -1.15 -37.44 -2.44
C TYR A 95 -1.01 -36.52 -3.65
N PHE A 96 -0.56 -35.28 -3.46
CA PHE A 96 -0.27 -34.37 -4.56
C PHE A 96 0.84 -34.88 -5.49
N MET A 97 1.97 -35.31 -4.94
CA MET A 97 3.15 -35.76 -5.70
C MET A 97 2.90 -37.04 -6.47
N LEU A 98 2.11 -37.97 -5.90
CA LEU A 98 1.73 -39.22 -6.57
C LEU A 98 0.54 -39.05 -7.51
N ASP A 99 0.00 -37.84 -7.63
CA ASP A 99 -1.26 -37.52 -8.32
C ASP A 99 -2.42 -38.45 -7.90
N GLN A 100 -2.44 -38.78 -6.61
CA GLN A 100 -3.46 -39.61 -5.98
C GLN A 100 -4.49 -38.72 -5.29
N SER A 101 -5.77 -38.95 -5.57
CA SER A 101 -6.93 -38.30 -4.92
C SER A 101 -6.77 -36.81 -4.57
N ARG A 102 -7.17 -35.94 -5.50
CA ARG A 102 -7.14 -34.48 -5.30
C ARG A 102 -7.85 -34.01 -4.04
N LYS A 103 -9.04 -34.54 -3.76
CA LYS A 103 -9.87 -34.12 -2.62
C LYS A 103 -9.20 -34.45 -1.30
N ASP A 104 -8.59 -35.64 -1.20
CA ASP A 104 -7.91 -36.05 0.02
C ASP A 104 -6.64 -35.23 0.26
N ALA A 105 -5.89 -34.91 -0.81
CA ALA A 105 -4.73 -34.02 -0.72
C ALA A 105 -5.09 -32.65 -0.13
N GLU A 106 -6.14 -32.02 -0.66
CA GLU A 106 -6.62 -30.71 -0.20
C GLU A 106 -7.18 -30.78 1.23
N TYR A 107 -7.94 -31.83 1.56
CA TYR A 107 -8.47 -32.06 2.90
C TYR A 107 -7.37 -32.21 3.96
N CYS A 108 -6.34 -33.00 3.65
CA CYS A 108 -5.19 -33.18 4.52
C CYS A 108 -4.43 -31.86 4.77
N MET A 109 -4.21 -31.04 3.72
CA MET A 109 -3.57 -29.73 3.89
C MET A 109 -4.40 -28.76 4.73
N GLU A 110 -5.73 -28.75 4.55
CA GLU A 110 -6.62 -27.89 5.34
C GLU A 110 -6.64 -28.29 6.83
N ASN A 111 -6.71 -29.58 7.14
CA ASN A 111 -6.65 -30.06 8.51
C ASN A 111 -5.29 -29.77 9.15
N ALA A 112 -4.19 -29.99 8.43
CA ALA A 112 -2.85 -29.69 8.91
C ALA A 112 -2.71 -28.20 9.24
N PHE A 113 -3.10 -27.33 8.31
CA PHE A 113 -3.11 -25.88 8.48
C PHE A 113 -3.94 -25.46 9.70
N SER A 114 -5.16 -25.99 9.82
CA SER A 114 -6.06 -25.69 10.93
C SER A 114 -5.50 -26.16 12.28
N THR A 115 -4.82 -27.30 12.29
CA THR A 115 -4.15 -27.83 13.48
C THR A 115 -3.01 -26.92 13.90
N TYR A 116 -2.15 -26.48 12.99
CA TYR A 116 -1.08 -25.54 13.29
C TYR A 116 -1.59 -24.20 13.83
N MET A 117 -2.67 -23.67 13.25
CA MET A 117 -3.31 -22.46 13.76
C MET A 117 -3.88 -22.63 15.17
N LYS A 118 -4.41 -23.81 15.52
CA LYS A 118 -4.94 -24.11 16.87
C LYS A 118 -3.85 -24.25 17.94
N ILE A 119 -2.64 -24.67 17.56
CA ILE A 119 -1.50 -24.80 18.50
C ILE A 119 -1.08 -23.43 19.08
N GLY A 120 -1.35 -22.33 18.36
CA GLY A 120 -1.00 -20.97 18.78
C GLY A 120 0.39 -20.55 18.30
N SER A 121 1.10 -19.73 19.07
CA SER A 121 2.34 -19.06 18.63
C SER A 121 3.43 -20.02 18.15
N SER A 122 3.60 -21.17 18.79
CA SER A 122 4.58 -22.20 18.38
C SER A 122 4.21 -22.90 17.06
N GLY A 123 2.94 -22.81 16.64
CA GLY A 123 2.43 -23.39 15.40
C GLY A 123 2.41 -22.44 14.21
N LEU A 124 2.52 -21.12 14.39
CA LEU A 124 2.32 -20.13 13.33
C LEU A 124 3.32 -20.27 12.17
N GLN A 125 4.59 -20.56 12.46
CA GLN A 125 5.61 -20.81 11.43
C GLN A 125 5.29 -22.07 10.61
N ASN A 126 4.73 -23.10 11.26
CA ASN A 126 4.29 -24.31 10.58
C ASN A 126 3.02 -24.07 9.76
N ALA A 127 2.07 -23.27 10.28
CA ALA A 127 0.88 -22.85 9.56
C ALA A 127 1.27 -22.07 8.30
N THR A 128 2.22 -21.15 8.42
CA THR A 128 2.76 -20.38 7.30
C THR A 128 3.35 -21.29 6.24
N ARG A 129 4.27 -22.17 6.61
CA ARG A 129 4.89 -23.14 5.70
C ARG A 129 3.84 -24.03 5.02
N CYS A 130 2.91 -24.57 5.78
CA CYS A 130 1.81 -25.41 5.28
C CYS A 130 0.92 -24.64 4.30
N GLY A 131 0.58 -23.38 4.62
CA GLY A 131 -0.23 -22.52 3.76
C GLY A 131 0.47 -22.18 2.45
N LEU A 132 1.79 -21.95 2.48
CA LEU A 132 2.58 -21.74 1.27
C LEU A 132 2.55 -22.99 0.37
N TRP A 133 2.83 -24.17 0.93
CA TRP A 133 2.74 -25.42 0.17
C TRP A 133 1.35 -25.66 -0.40
N TRP A 134 0.31 -25.44 0.40
CA TRP A 134 -1.06 -25.60 -0.03
C TRP A 134 -1.43 -24.62 -1.16
N GLY A 135 -1.02 -23.36 -1.05
CA GLY A 135 -1.19 -22.35 -2.09
C GLY A 135 -0.50 -22.75 -3.40
N GLU A 136 0.74 -23.25 -3.34
CA GLU A 136 1.46 -23.70 -4.53
C GLU A 136 0.83 -24.96 -5.15
N MET A 137 0.36 -25.92 -4.34
CA MET A 137 -0.37 -27.09 -4.83
C MET A 137 -1.63 -26.69 -5.61
N LEU A 138 -2.38 -25.72 -5.09
CA LEU A 138 -3.57 -25.18 -5.76
C LEU A 138 -3.20 -24.46 -7.06
N LYS A 139 -2.13 -23.63 -7.06
CA LYS A 139 -1.63 -22.96 -8.27
C LYS A 139 -1.19 -23.94 -9.34
N ALA A 140 -0.51 -25.03 -8.97
CA ALA A 140 -0.08 -26.08 -9.90
C ALA A 140 -1.25 -26.83 -10.56
N ARG A 141 -2.46 -26.72 -9.98
CA ARG A 141 -3.72 -27.27 -10.51
C ARG A 141 -4.64 -26.20 -11.09
N ASP A 142 -4.11 -25.02 -11.40
CA ASP A 142 -4.84 -23.85 -11.92
C ASP A 142 -5.98 -23.33 -11.02
N GLN A 143 -5.99 -23.70 -9.73
CA GLN A 143 -6.95 -23.23 -8.72
C GLN A 143 -6.48 -21.92 -8.06
N TYR A 144 -6.22 -20.91 -8.87
CA TYR A 144 -5.67 -19.65 -8.34
C TYR A 144 -6.60 -18.94 -7.35
N LYS A 145 -7.93 -19.02 -7.54
CA LYS A 145 -8.88 -18.36 -6.63
C LYS A 145 -8.85 -18.96 -5.22
N ASP A 146 -8.76 -20.29 -5.15
CA ASP A 146 -8.66 -21.01 -3.88
C ASP A 146 -7.29 -20.74 -3.24
N ALA A 147 -6.21 -20.72 -4.04
CA ALA A 147 -4.86 -20.37 -3.57
C ALA A 147 -4.82 -18.96 -2.95
N ALA A 148 -5.47 -17.97 -3.57
CA ALA A 148 -5.61 -16.63 -3.02
C ALA A 148 -6.27 -16.67 -1.63
N GLY A 149 -7.33 -17.48 -1.47
CA GLY A 149 -8.00 -17.72 -0.20
C GLY A 149 -7.07 -18.26 0.88
N VAL A 150 -6.15 -19.16 0.52
CA VAL A 150 -5.13 -19.69 1.45
C VAL A 150 -4.16 -18.61 1.90
N TYR A 151 -3.61 -17.80 0.98
CA TYR A 151 -2.68 -16.73 1.35
C TYR A 151 -3.29 -15.70 2.33
N PHE A 152 -4.59 -15.43 2.25
CA PHE A 152 -5.26 -14.55 3.24
C PHE A 152 -5.43 -15.19 4.62
N ARG A 153 -5.43 -16.53 4.70
CA ARG A 153 -5.54 -17.27 5.97
C ARG A 153 -4.19 -17.40 6.67
N ILE A 154 -3.08 -17.29 5.94
CA ILE A 154 -1.73 -17.38 6.50
C ILE A 154 -1.55 -16.29 7.56
N PRO A 155 -1.11 -16.64 8.79
CA PRO A 155 -0.97 -15.67 9.86
C PRO A 155 0.08 -14.61 9.53
N GLY A 156 -0.32 -13.35 9.63
CA GLY A 156 0.60 -12.21 9.52
C GLY A 156 1.37 -12.01 10.82
N GLU A 157 2.36 -12.86 11.11
CA GLU A 157 3.25 -12.71 12.28
C GLU A 157 3.90 -11.32 12.29
N GLU A 158 4.33 -10.86 11.12
CA GLU A 158 5.00 -9.57 10.91
C GLU A 158 4.28 -8.75 9.82
N PRO A 159 4.25 -7.41 9.89
CA PRO A 159 3.63 -6.58 8.87
C PRO A 159 4.19 -6.81 7.45
N LEU A 160 5.48 -7.17 7.35
CA LEU A 160 6.14 -7.50 6.09
C LEU A 160 5.65 -8.84 5.54
N HIS A 161 5.38 -9.81 6.41
CA HIS A 161 4.81 -11.10 6.03
C HIS A 161 3.45 -10.90 5.35
N SER A 162 2.58 -10.11 5.98
CA SER A 162 1.28 -9.74 5.43
C SER A 162 1.40 -9.04 4.07
N ALA A 163 2.39 -8.15 3.90
CA ALA A 163 2.64 -7.46 2.63
C ALA A 163 2.89 -8.46 1.49
N VAL A 164 3.75 -9.46 1.74
CA VAL A 164 4.11 -10.49 0.76
C VAL A 164 2.92 -11.40 0.47
N MET A 165 2.16 -11.83 1.49
CA MET A 165 0.99 -12.70 1.29
C MET A 165 -0.11 -12.02 0.48
N LEU A 166 -0.39 -10.73 0.74
CA LEU A 166 -1.31 -9.93 -0.06
C LEU A 166 -0.86 -9.82 -1.51
N GLU A 167 0.45 -9.65 -1.74
CA GLU A 167 1.01 -9.62 -3.08
C GLU A 167 0.85 -10.96 -3.80
N GLN A 168 1.19 -12.08 -3.15
CA GLN A 168 1.01 -13.42 -3.74
C GLN A 168 -0.47 -13.70 -4.06
N ALA A 169 -1.37 -13.36 -3.15
CA ALA A 169 -2.82 -13.46 -3.37
C ALA A 169 -3.28 -12.58 -4.55
N SER A 170 -2.68 -11.40 -4.74
CA SER A 170 -2.98 -10.53 -5.88
C SER A 170 -2.65 -11.22 -7.21
N TYR A 171 -1.47 -11.83 -7.33
CA TYR A 171 -1.05 -12.52 -8.56
C TYR A 171 -1.93 -13.73 -8.86
N CYS A 172 -2.42 -14.44 -7.84
CA CYS A 172 -3.43 -15.47 -8.04
C CYS A 172 -4.69 -14.92 -8.76
N TYR A 173 -5.15 -13.71 -8.43
CA TYR A 173 -6.27 -13.10 -9.16
C TYR A 173 -5.92 -12.74 -10.61
N LEU A 174 -4.68 -12.35 -10.88
CA LEU A 174 -4.21 -12.10 -12.24
C LEU A 174 -4.22 -13.38 -13.09
N PHE A 175 -3.74 -14.49 -12.54
CA PHE A 175 -3.64 -15.78 -13.24
C PHE A 175 -4.92 -16.62 -13.23
N SER A 176 -5.93 -16.21 -12.47
CA SER A 176 -7.22 -16.90 -12.47
C SER A 176 -7.91 -16.83 -13.85
N SER A 177 -8.73 -17.83 -14.17
CA SER A 177 -9.54 -17.85 -15.39
C SER A 177 -11.03 -17.70 -15.06
N PRO A 178 -11.71 -16.62 -15.52
CA PRO A 178 -11.15 -15.44 -16.18
C PRO A 178 -10.33 -14.54 -15.20
N PRO A 179 -9.37 -13.73 -15.70
CA PRO A 179 -8.57 -12.84 -14.87
C PRO A 179 -9.40 -11.82 -14.10
N MET A 180 -9.09 -11.64 -12.81
CA MET A 180 -9.81 -10.74 -11.91
C MET A 180 -8.98 -9.47 -11.65
N LEU A 181 -8.75 -8.67 -12.71
CA LEU A 181 -7.84 -7.52 -12.68
C LEU A 181 -8.12 -6.52 -11.57
N ARG A 182 -9.40 -6.23 -11.28
CA ARG A 182 -9.77 -5.32 -10.19
C ARG A 182 -9.33 -5.84 -8.82
N LYS A 183 -9.48 -7.15 -8.57
CA LYS A 183 -8.97 -7.75 -7.32
C LYS A 183 -7.44 -7.74 -7.31
N TYR A 184 -6.79 -8.06 -8.42
CA TYR A 184 -5.34 -7.96 -8.54
C TYR A 184 -4.82 -6.55 -8.17
N GLY A 185 -5.32 -5.50 -8.84
CA GLY A 185 -4.90 -4.12 -8.58
C GLY A 185 -5.20 -3.67 -7.15
N PHE A 186 -6.37 -4.00 -6.60
CA PHE A 186 -6.75 -3.62 -5.24
C PHE A 186 -5.83 -4.24 -4.18
N HIS A 187 -5.50 -5.54 -4.30
CA HIS A 187 -4.63 -6.20 -3.33
C HIS A 187 -3.16 -5.76 -3.48
N LEU A 188 -2.72 -5.33 -4.67
CA LEU A 188 -1.40 -4.70 -4.82
C LEU A 188 -1.30 -3.36 -4.08
N VAL A 189 -2.35 -2.54 -4.09
CA VAL A 189 -2.40 -1.29 -3.31
C VAL A 189 -2.28 -1.60 -1.81
N LEU A 190 -3.08 -2.55 -1.30
CA LEU A 190 -3.00 -2.99 0.09
C LEU A 190 -1.60 -3.51 0.46
N SER A 191 -1.01 -4.35 -0.39
CA SER A 191 0.35 -4.85 -0.20
C SER A 191 1.37 -3.71 -0.14
N GLY A 192 1.25 -2.71 -1.01
CA GLY A 192 2.13 -1.54 -1.00
C GLY A 192 2.06 -0.72 0.28
N ASP A 193 0.86 -0.55 0.85
CA ASP A 193 0.69 0.13 2.15
C ASP A 193 1.42 -0.62 3.26
N HIS A 194 1.32 -1.95 3.27
CA HIS A 194 2.04 -2.79 4.23
C HIS A 194 3.55 -2.73 4.02
N TYR A 195 4.04 -2.78 2.77
CA TYR A 195 5.47 -2.59 2.51
C TYR A 195 5.97 -1.23 3.00
N LYS A 196 5.20 -0.15 2.78
CA LYS A 196 5.60 1.17 3.25
C LYS A 196 5.65 1.27 4.77
N LYS A 197 4.72 0.63 5.49
CA LYS A 197 4.73 0.53 6.96
C LYS A 197 5.98 -0.20 7.50
N CYS A 198 6.59 -1.06 6.68
CA CYS A 198 7.84 -1.75 6.99
C CYS A 198 9.09 -1.05 6.42
N ASP A 199 8.95 0.21 6.00
CA ASP A 199 9.98 1.01 5.33
C ASP A 199 10.59 0.39 4.05
N GLN A 200 9.87 -0.55 3.44
CA GLN A 200 10.22 -1.15 2.15
C GLN A 200 9.68 -0.31 0.98
N ILE A 201 10.13 0.95 0.90
CA ILE A 201 9.61 1.94 -0.06
C ILE A 201 9.72 1.47 -1.52
N LYS A 202 10.83 0.82 -1.89
CA LYS A 202 11.03 0.31 -3.26
C LYS A 202 10.00 -0.76 -3.63
N HIS A 203 9.68 -1.66 -2.69
CA HIS A 203 8.65 -2.68 -2.90
C HIS A 203 7.26 -2.05 -2.95
N ALA A 204 6.98 -1.05 -2.11
CA ALA A 204 5.72 -0.30 -2.14
C ALA A 204 5.50 0.40 -3.48
N ILE A 205 6.51 1.10 -4.02
CA ILE A 205 6.44 1.73 -5.35
C ILE A 205 6.17 0.68 -6.43
N ARG A 206 6.87 -0.46 -6.38
CA ARG A 206 6.72 -1.53 -7.38
C ARG A 206 5.29 -2.10 -7.41
N THR A 207 4.69 -2.40 -6.26
CA THR A 207 3.31 -2.90 -6.21
C THR A 207 2.31 -1.84 -6.67
N TYR A 208 2.50 -0.58 -6.26
CA TYR A 208 1.66 0.54 -6.71
C TYR A 208 1.75 0.79 -8.22
N ARG A 209 2.94 0.68 -8.83
CA ARG A 209 3.10 0.76 -10.29
C ARG A 209 2.37 -0.39 -11.00
N GLY A 210 2.40 -1.59 -10.43
CA GLY A 210 1.59 -2.72 -10.88
C GLY A 210 0.10 -2.41 -10.83
N ALA A 211 -0.39 -1.87 -9.71
CA ALA A 211 -1.79 -1.46 -9.56
C ALA A 211 -2.16 -0.32 -10.53
N LEU A 212 -1.25 0.62 -10.79
CA LEU A 212 -1.49 1.72 -11.71
C LEU A 212 -1.82 1.22 -13.12
N SER A 213 -1.13 0.17 -13.59
CA SER A 213 -1.41 -0.42 -14.90
C SER A 213 -2.85 -0.95 -15.05
N VAL A 214 -3.50 -1.29 -13.93
CA VAL A 214 -4.89 -1.77 -13.90
C VAL A 214 -5.89 -0.62 -13.89
N PHE A 215 -5.60 0.44 -13.12
CA PHE A 215 -6.55 1.54 -12.91
C PHE A 215 -6.37 2.70 -13.89
N ASN A 216 -5.27 2.73 -14.65
CA ASN A 216 -5.04 3.75 -15.65
C ASN A 216 -6.11 3.69 -16.76
N GLY A 217 -6.59 4.86 -17.21
CA GLY A 217 -7.66 4.96 -18.20
C GLY A 217 -9.06 4.50 -17.74
N THR A 218 -9.24 4.13 -16.48
CA THR A 218 -10.54 3.72 -15.93
C THR A 218 -11.25 4.86 -15.22
N ALA A 219 -12.54 4.69 -14.89
CA ALA A 219 -13.31 5.65 -14.10
C ALA A 219 -12.96 5.67 -12.59
N TRP A 220 -11.99 4.87 -12.13
CA TRP A 220 -11.59 4.74 -10.73
C TRP A 220 -10.63 5.87 -10.30
N ASN A 221 -11.03 7.12 -10.51
CA ASN A 221 -10.19 8.29 -10.30
C ASN A 221 -9.64 8.36 -8.86
N ARG A 222 -10.45 8.07 -7.84
CA ARG A 222 -10.00 8.13 -6.43
C ARG A 222 -8.86 7.17 -6.10
N ILE A 223 -8.90 5.95 -6.65
CA ILE A 223 -7.84 4.96 -6.45
C ILE A 223 -6.59 5.39 -7.23
N ARG A 224 -6.76 5.90 -8.45
CA ARG A 224 -5.66 6.41 -9.25
C ARG A 224 -4.96 7.57 -8.54
N ASP A 225 -5.71 8.53 -8.00
CA ASP A 225 -5.17 9.66 -7.25
C ASP A 225 -4.36 9.17 -6.04
N HIS A 226 -4.92 8.23 -5.26
CA HIS A 226 -4.23 7.59 -4.14
C HIS A 226 -2.90 6.97 -4.58
N ILE A 227 -2.90 6.23 -5.70
CA ILE A 227 -1.70 5.59 -6.24
C ILE A 227 -0.65 6.63 -6.66
N HIS A 228 -1.03 7.63 -7.45
CA HIS A 228 -0.10 8.65 -7.93
C HIS A 228 0.47 9.49 -6.79
N PHE A 229 -0.35 9.91 -5.84
CA PHE A 229 0.09 10.68 -4.68
C PHE A 229 1.13 9.91 -3.85
N HIS A 230 0.88 8.62 -3.57
CA HIS A 230 1.83 7.81 -2.81
C HIS A 230 3.11 7.51 -3.58
N ILE A 231 3.04 7.13 -4.87
CA ILE A 231 4.25 6.95 -5.68
C ILE A 231 5.06 8.26 -5.74
N GLY A 232 4.40 9.40 -5.94
CA GLY A 232 5.05 10.71 -6.01
C GLY A 232 5.78 11.07 -4.72
N THR A 233 5.10 10.95 -3.59
CA THR A 233 5.70 11.20 -2.26
C THR A 233 6.86 10.25 -1.97
N TRP A 234 6.75 8.97 -2.33
CA TRP A 234 7.81 7.98 -2.13
C TRP A 234 9.02 8.19 -3.03
N TYR A 235 8.83 8.58 -4.30
CA TYR A 235 9.96 8.97 -5.15
C TYR A 235 10.66 10.22 -4.62
N ALA A 236 9.92 11.20 -4.09
CA ALA A 236 10.52 12.36 -3.47
C ALA A 236 11.37 11.99 -2.24
N ILE A 237 10.92 11.03 -1.42
CA ILE A 237 11.71 10.48 -0.30
C ILE A 237 12.99 9.80 -0.79
N LEU A 238 12.95 9.10 -1.93
CA LEU A 238 14.10 8.46 -2.54
C LEU A 238 15.03 9.43 -3.30
N GLY A 239 14.70 10.73 -3.38
CA GLY A 239 15.48 11.74 -4.11
C GLY A 239 15.29 11.71 -5.63
N ILE A 240 14.31 10.95 -6.14
CA ILE A 240 14.00 10.87 -7.58
C ILE A 240 12.95 11.93 -7.91
N SER A 241 13.37 13.19 -7.88
CA SER A 241 12.47 14.34 -7.90
C SER A 241 11.69 14.52 -9.19
N ASP A 242 12.30 14.25 -10.35
CA ASP A 242 11.64 14.47 -11.64
C ASP A 242 10.42 13.51 -11.79
N GLU A 243 10.59 12.24 -11.42
CA GLU A 243 9.49 11.26 -11.40
C GLU A 243 8.45 11.56 -10.32
N ALA A 244 8.90 12.03 -9.14
CA ALA A 244 7.99 12.43 -8.08
C ALA A 244 6.99 13.48 -8.57
N ILE A 245 7.51 14.50 -9.26
CA ILE A 245 6.70 15.63 -9.74
C ILE A 245 5.76 15.21 -10.85
N ASN A 246 6.20 14.35 -11.79
CA ASN A 246 5.31 13.77 -12.80
C ASN A 246 4.08 13.11 -12.16
N HIS A 247 4.30 12.30 -11.13
CA HIS A 247 3.20 11.66 -10.41
C HIS A 247 2.34 12.66 -9.61
N MET A 248 2.93 13.68 -9.01
CA MET A 248 2.16 14.69 -8.27
C MET A 248 1.31 15.58 -9.19
N LEU A 249 1.78 15.89 -10.40
CA LEU A 249 1.01 16.66 -11.39
C LEU A 249 -0.28 15.93 -11.82
N GLU A 250 -0.25 14.60 -11.85
CA GLU A 250 -1.42 13.77 -12.17
C GLU A 250 -2.56 13.94 -11.16
N VAL A 251 -2.25 14.24 -9.90
CA VAL A 251 -3.25 14.39 -8.83
C VAL A 251 -3.72 15.82 -8.62
N LEU A 252 -3.14 16.83 -9.29
CA LEU A 252 -3.56 18.23 -9.08
C LEU A 252 -4.96 18.52 -9.66
N ALA A 253 -5.35 17.82 -10.73
CA ALA A 253 -6.69 17.93 -11.32
C ALA A 253 -7.73 17.07 -10.57
N CYS A 254 -7.79 17.19 -9.24
CA CYS A 254 -8.57 16.34 -8.35
C CYS A 254 -9.87 16.98 -7.83
N GLY A 255 -10.60 17.73 -8.67
CA GLY A 255 -11.85 18.40 -8.27
C GLY A 255 -12.96 17.48 -7.73
N HIS A 256 -12.83 16.16 -7.95
CA HIS A 256 -13.74 15.14 -7.45
C HIS A 256 -13.37 14.59 -6.04
N GLN A 257 -12.25 15.05 -5.47
CA GLN A 257 -11.82 14.75 -4.10
C GLN A 257 -12.38 15.76 -3.10
N SER A 258 -12.32 15.45 -1.80
CA SER A 258 -12.70 16.40 -0.76
C SER A 258 -11.73 17.57 -0.70
N LYS A 259 -12.19 18.73 -0.20
CA LYS A 259 -11.34 19.92 0.03
C LYS A 259 -10.05 19.57 0.79
N THR A 260 -10.17 18.79 1.87
CA THR A 260 -9.03 18.37 2.70
C THR A 260 -7.99 17.56 1.91
N THR A 261 -8.42 16.66 1.04
CA THR A 261 -7.51 15.87 0.20
C THR A 261 -6.87 16.73 -0.89
N GLN A 262 -7.62 17.66 -1.50
CA GLN A 262 -7.07 18.61 -2.46
C GLN A 262 -5.98 19.49 -1.83
N GLU A 263 -6.24 20.01 -0.63
CA GLU A 263 -5.26 20.79 0.16
C GLU A 263 -4.01 19.97 0.48
N LEU A 264 -4.18 18.70 0.87
CA LEU A 264 -3.08 17.77 1.13
C LEU A 264 -2.18 17.59 -0.11
N PHE A 265 -2.79 17.28 -1.26
CA PHE A 265 -2.05 17.06 -2.50
C PHE A 265 -1.28 18.31 -2.94
N LEU A 266 -1.94 19.48 -2.88
CA LEU A 266 -1.34 20.74 -3.28
C LEU A 266 -0.18 21.14 -2.34
N ARG A 267 -0.37 21.00 -1.03
CA ARG A 267 0.66 21.29 -0.02
C ARG A 267 1.91 20.44 -0.25
N ASP A 268 1.74 19.13 -0.41
CA ASP A 268 2.87 18.21 -0.56
C ASP A 268 3.56 18.41 -1.92
N PHE A 269 2.80 18.72 -2.98
CA PHE A 269 3.37 19.13 -4.27
C PHE A 269 4.29 20.34 -4.13
N PHE A 270 3.82 21.41 -3.47
CA PHE A 270 4.64 22.60 -3.26
C PHE A 270 5.89 22.33 -2.42
N GLN A 271 5.79 21.51 -1.38
CA GLN A 271 6.95 21.11 -0.58
C GLN A 271 7.99 20.34 -1.40
N ILE A 272 7.54 19.43 -2.28
CA ILE A 272 8.44 18.68 -3.17
C ILE A 272 9.13 19.64 -4.14
N VAL A 273 8.37 20.52 -4.81
CA VAL A 273 8.92 21.49 -5.77
C VAL A 273 9.92 22.44 -5.09
N GLN A 274 9.59 22.99 -3.92
CA GLN A 274 10.49 23.88 -3.17
C GLN A 274 11.84 23.21 -2.85
N LYS A 275 11.83 21.92 -2.49
CA LYS A 275 13.06 21.16 -2.22
C LYS A 275 13.93 20.97 -3.45
N THR A 276 13.34 20.93 -4.65
CA THR A 276 14.11 20.78 -5.90
C THR A 276 14.77 22.06 -6.37
N GLY A 277 14.22 23.23 -6.01
CA GLY A 277 14.67 24.53 -6.53
C GLY A 277 14.46 24.73 -8.03
N LYS A 278 13.71 23.85 -8.70
CA LYS A 278 13.42 23.91 -10.15
C LYS A 278 12.00 24.44 -10.39
N THR A 279 11.79 25.03 -11.56
CA THR A 279 10.46 25.42 -12.05
C THR A 279 9.86 24.30 -12.91
N PHE A 280 8.56 24.03 -12.71
CA PHE A 280 7.83 23.02 -13.47
C PHE A 280 6.56 23.61 -14.05
N GLU A 281 6.22 23.25 -15.29
CA GLU A 281 4.98 23.66 -15.91
C GLU A 281 3.80 22.86 -15.34
N VAL A 282 2.77 23.56 -14.88
CA VAL A 282 1.55 22.96 -14.33
C VAL A 282 0.46 22.96 -15.41
N SER A 283 0.58 22.03 -16.37
CA SER A 283 -0.32 21.97 -17.54
C SER A 283 -1.72 21.41 -17.25
N ARG A 284 -1.90 20.69 -16.14
CA ARG A 284 -3.14 19.95 -15.83
C ARG A 284 -4.10 20.66 -14.89
N LEU A 285 -3.64 21.68 -14.16
CA LEU A 285 -4.49 22.41 -13.23
C LEU A 285 -5.23 23.51 -13.99
N GLN A 286 -6.53 23.32 -14.22
CA GLN A 286 -7.37 24.37 -14.78
C GLN A 286 -7.69 25.40 -13.70
N LEU A 287 -6.82 26.40 -13.58
CA LEU A 287 -7.08 27.54 -12.70
C LEU A 287 -8.18 28.41 -13.33
N PRO A 288 -9.13 28.93 -12.53
CA PRO A 288 -10.12 29.87 -13.04
C PRO A 288 -9.41 31.12 -13.56
N ILE A 289 -9.66 31.45 -14.82
CA ILE A 289 -9.15 32.68 -15.44
C ILE A 289 -10.02 33.83 -14.93
N ILE A 290 -9.48 34.59 -13.99
CA ILE A 290 -10.10 35.81 -13.46
C ILE A 290 -10.00 36.88 -14.54
N ASN A 291 -11.09 37.14 -15.26
CA ASN A 291 -11.13 38.22 -16.23
C ASN A 291 -11.29 39.57 -15.51
N ILE A 292 -10.17 40.22 -15.20
CA ILE A 292 -10.13 41.50 -14.47
C ILE A 292 -11.01 42.56 -15.13
N SER A 293 -11.14 42.56 -16.45
CA SER A 293 -11.98 43.52 -17.19
C SER A 293 -13.49 43.33 -16.97
N SER A 294 -13.94 42.15 -16.55
CA SER A 294 -15.34 41.89 -16.21
C SER A 294 -15.66 42.12 -14.72
N PHE A 295 -14.66 42.36 -13.87
CA PHE A 295 -14.91 42.70 -12.47
C PHE A 295 -15.48 44.12 -12.39
N ARG A 296 -16.72 44.22 -11.93
CA ARG A 296 -17.30 45.47 -11.46
C ARG A 296 -17.35 45.41 -9.95
N VAL A 297 -16.62 46.29 -9.30
CA VAL A 297 -16.78 46.53 -7.86
C VAL A 297 -18.04 47.36 -7.72
N VAL A 298 -19.13 46.72 -7.32
CA VAL A 298 -20.36 47.43 -6.93
C VAL A 298 -20.19 47.77 -5.47
N PHE A 299 -20.01 49.06 -5.17
CA PHE A 299 -20.17 49.56 -3.83
C PHE A 299 -21.66 49.49 -3.50
N GLU A 300 -22.07 48.52 -2.67
CA GLU A 300 -23.34 48.63 -1.96
C GLU A 300 -23.17 49.74 -0.91
N ASP A 301 -23.31 50.99 -1.38
CA ASP A 301 -23.60 52.09 -0.48
C ASP A 301 -24.93 51.72 0.21
N HIS A 302 -24.93 51.57 1.53
CA HIS A 302 -26.04 50.99 2.32
C HIS A 302 -27.33 51.83 2.33
N ARG A 303 -27.56 52.63 1.29
CA ARG A 303 -28.80 53.36 1.03
C ARG A 303 -30.01 52.44 0.80
N THR A 304 -29.79 51.15 0.59
CA THR A 304 -30.82 50.14 0.36
C THR A 304 -31.65 49.74 1.59
N TYR A 305 -31.30 50.21 2.79
CA TYR A 305 -32.17 50.10 3.98
C TYR A 305 -33.00 51.36 4.26
N ALA A 306 -32.84 52.40 3.46
CA ALA A 306 -33.58 53.64 3.63
C ALA A 306 -34.96 53.52 2.95
N SER A 307 -35.99 54.14 3.53
CA SER A 307 -37.32 54.19 2.92
C SER A 307 -37.25 54.79 1.51
N SER A 308 -38.22 54.48 0.64
CA SER A 308 -38.28 55.03 -0.72
C SER A 308 -38.26 56.57 -0.79
N SER A 309 -38.62 57.24 0.31
CA SER A 309 -38.50 58.70 0.51
C SER A 309 -37.06 59.19 0.78
N ALA A 310 -36.17 58.35 1.30
CA ALA A 310 -34.77 58.71 1.55
C ALA A 310 -33.90 58.53 0.31
N ALA A 311 -34.25 57.61 -0.59
CA ALA A 311 -33.58 57.41 -1.88
C ALA A 311 -33.74 58.59 -2.86
N SER A 312 -34.72 59.47 -2.65
CA SER A 312 -34.98 60.66 -3.48
C SER A 312 -34.32 61.94 -2.94
N VAL A 313 -33.66 61.88 -1.78
CA VAL A 313 -32.94 63.01 -1.20
C VAL A 313 -31.68 63.29 -2.01
N ARG A 314 -31.45 64.58 -2.33
CA ARG A 314 -30.29 65.00 -3.14
C ARG A 314 -28.98 64.75 -2.40
N GLU A 315 -28.00 64.26 -3.14
CA GLU A 315 -26.64 63.92 -2.68
C GLU A 315 -26.00 64.99 -1.81
N ASN A 316 -26.11 66.26 -2.23
CA ASN A 316 -25.49 67.39 -1.54
C ASN A 316 -25.95 67.55 -0.08
N LEU A 317 -27.16 67.08 0.25
CA LEU A 317 -27.67 67.11 1.62
C LEU A 317 -27.00 66.03 2.48
N TRP A 318 -26.74 64.85 1.90
CA TRP A 318 -26.00 63.77 2.56
C TRP A 318 -24.54 64.14 2.76
N SER A 319 -23.88 64.70 1.73
CA SER A 319 -22.49 65.16 1.84
C SER A 319 -22.30 66.19 2.96
N SER A 320 -23.25 67.12 3.13
CA SER A 320 -23.20 68.09 4.23
C SER A 320 -23.38 67.48 5.62
N LEU A 321 -24.09 66.34 5.75
CA LEU A 321 -24.26 65.63 7.02
C LEU A 321 -23.08 64.70 7.31
N GLU A 322 -22.46 64.15 6.28
CA GLU A 322 -21.28 63.29 6.39
C GLU A 322 -20.01 64.08 6.69
N GLU A 323 -19.79 65.23 6.05
CA GLU A 323 -18.63 66.12 6.32
C GLU A 323 -18.52 66.49 7.81
N ASP A 324 -19.65 66.68 8.49
CA ASP A 324 -19.72 66.99 9.92
C ASP A 324 -19.40 65.77 10.83
N MET A 325 -19.42 64.55 10.28
CA MET A 325 -19.12 63.30 11.00
C MET A 325 -17.75 62.69 10.67
N VAL A 326 -17.09 63.14 9.60
CA VAL A 326 -15.72 62.71 9.27
C VAL A 326 -14.73 63.39 10.23
N PRO A 327 -13.99 62.64 11.06
CA PRO A 327 -13.00 63.24 11.95
C PRO A 327 -11.91 63.92 11.12
N SER A 328 -11.51 65.14 11.51
CA SER A 328 -10.37 65.81 10.88
C SER A 328 -9.11 64.92 10.98
N LEU A 329 -8.39 64.79 9.86
CA LEU A 329 -7.23 63.90 9.65
C LEU A 329 -6.11 64.00 10.71
N THR A 330 -6.12 65.04 11.55
CA THR A 330 -5.14 65.27 12.62
C THR A 330 -5.30 64.35 13.84
N VAL A 331 -6.41 63.61 13.99
CA VAL A 331 -6.67 62.75 15.18
C VAL A 331 -6.47 61.25 14.89
N MET A 332 -5.62 60.90 13.93
CA MET A 332 -5.46 59.53 13.42
C MET A 332 -4.53 58.62 14.24
N LYS A 333 -4.50 58.77 15.58
CA LYS A 333 -3.71 57.89 16.47
C LYS A 333 -4.53 57.03 17.43
N THR A 334 -5.86 57.17 17.45
CA THR A 334 -6.72 56.29 18.26
C THR A 334 -7.86 55.76 17.41
N ASN A 335 -8.22 54.50 17.66
CA ASN A 335 -9.30 53.82 16.96
C ASN A 335 -10.61 54.58 17.25
N TRP A 336 -11.39 54.90 16.21
CA TRP A 336 -12.56 55.78 16.30
C TRP A 336 -13.62 55.34 17.33
N LEU A 337 -13.59 54.06 17.74
CA LEU A 337 -14.40 53.50 18.83
C LEU A 337 -14.13 54.11 20.22
N GLU A 338 -12.95 54.67 20.47
CA GLU A 338 -12.55 55.17 21.79
C GLU A 338 -12.75 56.69 21.97
N GLN A 339 -13.25 57.39 20.94
CA GLN A 339 -13.49 58.83 21.05
C GLN A 339 -14.88 59.14 21.62
N PRO A 340 -14.99 60.03 22.62
CA PRO A 340 -16.29 60.47 23.11
C PRO A 340 -17.02 61.27 22.02
N LYS A 341 -18.23 60.84 21.67
CA LYS A 341 -19.07 61.49 20.64
C LYS A 341 -19.48 62.90 21.08
N ILE A 342 -18.73 63.91 20.67
CA ILE A 342 -19.14 65.31 20.80
C ILE A 342 -20.02 65.64 19.59
N LEU A 343 -21.34 65.48 19.73
CA LEU A 343 -22.29 65.94 18.72
C LEU A 343 -22.35 67.48 18.70
N PRO A 344 -22.28 68.13 17.52
CA PRO A 344 -22.51 69.56 17.39
C PRO A 344 -23.88 69.95 17.95
N LYS A 345 -23.97 71.07 18.69
CA LYS A 345 -25.20 71.55 19.35
C LYS A 345 -26.41 71.70 18.42
N LYS A 346 -26.21 71.76 17.09
CA LYS A 346 -27.25 71.93 16.07
C LYS A 346 -28.19 70.73 15.92
N TYR A 347 -27.82 69.54 16.41
CA TYR A 347 -28.54 68.29 16.12
C TYR A 347 -29.09 67.58 17.38
N ARG A 348 -29.26 68.29 18.51
CA ARG A 348 -29.78 67.69 19.76
C ARG A 348 -31.19 67.12 19.66
N GLU A 349 -31.96 67.47 18.63
CA GLU A 349 -33.34 67.00 18.42
C GLU A 349 -33.43 65.87 17.37
N SER A 350 -32.29 65.42 16.83
CA SER A 350 -32.25 64.39 15.78
C SER A 350 -31.60 63.12 16.31
N SER A 351 -32.37 62.04 16.43
CA SER A 351 -31.84 60.71 16.75
C SER A 351 -31.12 60.12 15.54
N VAL A 352 -29.79 60.30 15.47
CA VAL A 352 -28.95 59.64 14.45
C VAL A 352 -28.72 58.19 14.88
N CYS A 353 -29.41 57.24 14.25
CA CYS A 353 -29.09 55.82 14.37
C CYS A 353 -28.04 55.43 13.31
N VAL A 354 -26.81 55.17 13.75
CA VAL A 354 -25.80 54.49 12.93
C VAL A 354 -26.00 53.00 13.11
N ALA A 355 -26.77 52.37 12.21
CA ALA A 355 -26.84 50.92 12.14
C ALA A 355 -25.64 50.42 11.32
N GLY A 356 -24.56 50.03 12.01
CA GLY A 356 -23.49 49.24 11.42
C GLY A 356 -24.00 47.82 11.17
N GLY A 357 -24.27 47.49 9.91
CA GLY A 357 -24.57 46.12 9.51
C GLY A 357 -23.29 45.29 9.57
N MET A 358 -23.10 44.53 10.64
CA MET A 358 -22.23 43.35 10.60
C MET A 358 -22.94 42.26 9.79
N LYS A 359 -22.29 41.81 8.71
CA LYS A 359 -22.38 40.43 8.27
C LYS A 359 -20.98 39.85 8.19
#